data_AF-A0A0U3PPR5-F1
#
_entry.id   AF-A0A0U3PPR5-F1
#
_cell.length_a   1.000
_cell.length_b   1.000
_cell.length_c   1.000
_cell.angle_alpha   90.00
_cell.angle_beta   90.00
_cell.angle_gamma   90.00
#
_symmetry.space_group_name_H-M   'P 1'
#
loop_
_entity.id
_entity.type
_entity.pdbx_description
1 polymer ?
#
loop_
_entity_poly.entity_id
_entity_poly.type
_entity_poly.pdbx_seq_one_letter_code
_entity_poly.pdbx_strand_id
1 'polypeptide(L)'
;MAKEKNTCFVINFRRRATGAFGFSGFADLLQWKPVHERSCLAMRVVLAMIAILLAAAQQVRAEAEAFSLALDELQVAQRFSCGGSCGTVRSCEEAVYLWCVCGYARADGDGDGVPCEKVCGDSTQRNLQKVRELMDQFGCR
;
A
#
# COMPACT_ATOMS: atom_id res chain seq x y z
N MET A 1 32.36 -46.25 -0.70
CA MET A 1 31.76 -45.25 -1.61
C MET A 1 30.28 -45.11 -1.27
N ALA A 2 29.95 -44.23 -0.32
CA ALA A 2 28.56 -43.95 0.05
C ALA A 2 27.99 -42.89 -0.91
N LYS A 3 27.03 -43.29 -1.75
CA LYS A 3 26.35 -42.40 -2.68
C LYS A 3 25.20 -41.74 -1.91
N GLU A 4 25.42 -40.50 -1.48
CA GLU A 4 24.43 -39.66 -0.81
C GLU A 4 23.24 -39.42 -1.76
N LYS A 5 22.11 -40.08 -1.47
CA LYS A 5 20.90 -40.00 -2.30
C LYS A 5 20.08 -38.80 -1.82
N ASN A 6 20.22 -37.69 -2.55
CA ASN A 6 19.41 -36.48 -2.41
C ASN A 6 17.95 -36.75 -2.80
N THR A 7 17.16 -37.32 -1.89
CA THR A 7 15.70 -37.47 -2.02
C THR A 7 15.02 -36.11 -1.84
N CYS A 8 14.24 -35.70 -2.83
CA CYS A 8 13.45 -34.47 -2.78
C CYS A 8 12.01 -34.77 -2.41
N PHE A 9 11.49 -34.05 -1.42
CA PHE A 9 10.16 -34.22 -0.84
C PHE A 9 9.24 -33.11 -1.34
N VAL A 10 8.05 -33.47 -1.81
CA VAL A 10 6.99 -32.52 -2.16
C VAL A 10 5.72 -32.95 -1.42
N ILE A 11 5.15 -32.04 -0.63
CA ILE A 11 3.88 -32.25 0.07
C ILE A 11 2.76 -31.75 -0.85
N ASN A 12 1.80 -32.60 -1.19
CA ASN A 12 0.63 -32.22 -1.99
C ASN A 12 -0.62 -32.26 -1.11
N PHE A 13 -1.34 -31.14 -0.99
CA PHE A 13 -2.54 -31.03 -0.17
C PHE A 13 -3.78 -31.35 -1.01
N ARG A 14 -4.37 -32.54 -0.81
CA ARG A 14 -5.63 -32.92 -1.45
C ARG A 14 -6.79 -32.24 -0.71
N ARG A 15 -7.53 -31.34 -1.36
CA ARG A 15 -8.78 -30.78 -0.80
C ARG A 15 -9.75 -31.92 -0.47
N ARG A 16 -10.12 -32.03 0.81
CA ARG A 16 -11.10 -33.00 1.29
C ARG A 16 -12.49 -32.53 0.87
N ALA A 17 -13.19 -33.36 0.09
CA ALA A 17 -14.62 -33.22 -0.10
C ALA A 17 -15.31 -33.28 1.27
N THR A 18 -16.17 -32.31 1.53
CA THR A 18 -16.99 -32.16 2.72
C THR A 18 -17.85 -33.40 2.95
N GLY A 19 -17.78 -33.99 4.14
CA GLY A 19 -18.66 -35.07 4.55
C GLY A 19 -18.32 -35.64 5.92
N ALA A 20 -19.05 -35.14 6.93
CA ALA A 20 -19.40 -35.79 8.20
C ALA A 20 -18.31 -36.41 9.10
N PHE A 21 -18.13 -35.75 10.26
CA PHE A 21 -17.91 -36.31 11.61
C PHE A 21 -17.34 -37.73 11.74
N GLY A 22 -16.08 -37.80 12.17
CA GLY A 22 -15.43 -39.03 12.66
C GLY A 22 -14.05 -38.73 13.21
N PHE A 23 -13.94 -38.60 14.52
CA PHE A 23 -12.72 -38.30 15.27
C PHE A 23 -11.92 -39.60 15.49
N SER A 24 -11.24 -40.11 14.46
CA SER A 24 -10.28 -41.21 14.59
C SER A 24 -9.47 -41.42 13.30
N GLY A 25 -8.14 -41.40 13.40
CA GLY A 25 -7.24 -41.86 12.34
C GLY A 25 -6.53 -40.76 11.55
N PHE A 26 -5.57 -40.08 12.18
CA PHE A 26 -4.65 -39.16 11.49
C PHE A 26 -3.42 -39.87 10.86
N ALA A 27 -3.42 -41.19 10.75
CA ALA A 27 -2.20 -41.97 10.46
C ALA A 27 -2.16 -42.70 9.10
N ASP A 28 -3.11 -42.49 8.18
CA ASP A 28 -3.25 -43.37 7.00
C ASP A 28 -3.41 -42.68 5.63
N LEU A 29 -2.80 -41.50 5.43
CA LEU A 29 -2.79 -40.85 4.11
C LEU A 29 -1.44 -40.23 3.73
N LEU A 30 -0.33 -40.90 4.07
CA LEU A 30 0.97 -40.65 3.45
C LEU A 30 1.34 -41.85 2.59
N GLN A 31 0.74 -41.96 1.40
CA GLN A 31 1.14 -42.96 0.42
C GLN A 31 2.32 -42.40 -0.39
N TRP A 32 3.52 -42.80 0.01
CA TRP A 32 4.79 -42.46 -0.61
C TRP A 32 4.94 -43.19 -1.94
N LYS A 33 4.69 -42.52 -3.06
CA LYS A 33 5.02 -43.06 -4.39
C LYS A 33 6.37 -42.49 -4.83
N PRO A 34 7.37 -43.33 -5.14
CA PRO A 34 8.64 -42.86 -5.68
C PRO A 34 8.38 -42.22 -7.05
N VAL A 35 8.59 -40.92 -7.16
CA VAL A 35 8.59 -40.20 -8.42
C VAL A 35 9.99 -40.30 -9.04
N HIS A 36 10.04 -40.57 -10.34
CA HIS A 36 11.26 -40.76 -11.12
C HIS A 36 12.20 -39.54 -11.01
N GLU A 37 13.51 -39.79 -10.95
CA GLU A 37 14.61 -38.82 -10.71
C GLU A 37 14.57 -37.55 -11.59
N ARG A 38 14.05 -37.67 -12.83
CA ARG A 38 13.91 -36.56 -13.79
C ARG A 38 12.83 -35.54 -13.40
N SER A 39 11.79 -35.98 -12.70
CA SER A 39 10.65 -35.12 -12.32
C SER A 39 10.97 -34.22 -11.12
N CYS A 40 11.89 -34.63 -10.24
CA CYS A 40 12.38 -33.79 -9.14
C CYS A 40 13.28 -32.66 -9.63
N LEU A 41 14.16 -32.93 -10.61
CA LEU A 41 15.01 -31.91 -11.21
C LEU A 41 14.15 -30.85 -11.91
N ALA A 42 13.16 -31.28 -12.70
CA ALA A 42 12.25 -30.37 -13.39
C ALA A 42 11.49 -29.44 -12.43
N MET A 43 10.96 -29.97 -11.32
CA MET A 43 10.22 -29.15 -10.35
C MET A 43 11.14 -28.16 -9.61
N ARG A 44 12.37 -28.55 -9.28
CA ARG A 44 13.36 -27.63 -8.66
C ARG A 44 13.77 -26.52 -9.62
N VAL A 45 13.95 -26.83 -10.91
CA VAL A 45 14.24 -25.83 -11.93
C VAL A 45 13.07 -24.86 -12.09
N VAL A 46 11.83 -25.37 -12.14
CA VAL A 46 10.64 -24.51 -12.24
C VAL A 46 10.50 -23.58 -11.02
N LEU A 47 10.67 -24.10 -9.81
CA LEU A 47 10.59 -23.30 -8.59
C LEU A 47 11.72 -22.25 -8.52
N ALA A 48 12.94 -22.61 -8.93
CA ALA A 48 14.05 -21.67 -9.03
C ALA A 48 13.77 -20.56 -10.06
N MET A 49 13.24 -20.91 -11.24
CA MET A 49 12.85 -19.94 -12.26
C MET A 49 11.77 -18.98 -11.76
N ILE A 50 10.75 -19.49 -11.06
CA ILE A 50 9.70 -18.64 -10.46
C ILE A 50 10.30 -17.71 -9.41
N ALA A 51 11.19 -18.20 -8.54
CA ALA A 51 11.86 -17.36 -7.53
C ALA A 51 12.71 -16.26 -8.18
N ILE A 52 13.43 -16.57 -9.25
CA ILE A 52 14.21 -15.59 -10.03
C ILE A 52 13.29 -14.53 -10.66
N LEU A 53 12.17 -14.95 -11.26
CA LEU A 53 11.18 -14.02 -11.85
C LEU A 53 10.53 -13.12 -10.79
N LEU A 54 10.20 -13.67 -9.61
CA LEU A 54 9.64 -12.89 -8.50
C LEU A 54 10.65 -11.87 -7.95
N ALA A 55 11.92 -12.25 -7.81
CA ALA A 55 12.98 -11.34 -7.37
C ALA A 55 13.21 -10.21 -8.38
N ALA A 56 13.22 -10.51 -9.69
CA ALA A 56 13.30 -9.49 -10.73
C ALA A 56 12.11 -8.52 -10.70
N ALA A 57 10.90 -9.01 -10.41
CA ALA A 57 9.71 -8.18 -10.27
C ALA A 57 9.77 -7.24 -9.04
N GLN A 58 10.50 -7.61 -7.98
CA GLN A 58 10.69 -6.74 -6.80
C GLN A 58 11.56 -5.52 -7.12
N GLN A 59 12.54 -5.64 -8.02
CA GLN A 59 13.41 -4.54 -8.41
C GLN A 59 12.63 -3.40 -9.09
N VAL A 60 11.70 -3.76 -9.98
CA VAL A 60 10.88 -2.77 -10.71
C VAL A 60 9.90 -2.02 -9.77
N ARG A 61 9.46 -2.65 -8.68
CA ARG A 61 8.51 -2.04 -7.73
C ARG A 61 9.14 -0.94 -6.89
N ALA A 62 10.35 -1.15 -6.39
CA ALA A 62 11.04 -0.16 -5.57
C ALA A 62 11.29 1.16 -6.33
N GLU A 63 11.66 1.07 -7.61
CA GLU A 63 11.84 2.23 -8.47
C GLU A 63 10.51 2.95 -8.77
N ALA A 64 9.42 2.18 -8.95
CA ALA A 64 8.09 2.74 -9.17
C ALA A 64 7.56 3.52 -7.95
N GLU A 65 7.78 3.02 -6.73
CA GLU A 65 7.41 3.72 -5.49
C GLU A 65 8.17 5.04 -5.35
N ALA A 66 9.47 5.05 -5.62
CA ALA A 66 10.28 6.26 -5.60
C ALA A 66 9.79 7.31 -6.60
N PHE A 67 9.45 6.88 -7.83
CA PHE A 67 8.89 7.78 -8.84
C PHE A 67 7.50 8.31 -8.45
N SER A 68 6.65 7.49 -7.84
CA SER A 68 5.33 7.96 -7.38
C SER A 68 5.44 9.07 -6.32
N LEU A 69 6.34 8.93 -5.35
CA LEU A 69 6.56 9.95 -4.32
C LEU A 69 7.05 11.27 -4.94
N ALA A 70 7.98 11.19 -5.90
CA ALA A 70 8.47 12.38 -6.60
C ALA A 70 7.37 13.08 -7.42
N LEU A 71 6.46 12.32 -8.03
CA LEU A 71 5.32 12.88 -8.75
C LEU A 71 4.32 13.56 -7.83
N ASP A 72 4.03 12.99 -6.66
CA ASP A 72 3.08 13.60 -5.71
C ASP A 72 3.56 14.98 -5.25
N GLU A 73 4.86 15.15 -4.96
CA GLU A 73 5.43 16.44 -4.57
C GLU A 73 5.31 17.48 -5.70
N LEU A 74 5.61 17.08 -6.93
CA LEU A 74 5.44 17.95 -8.10
C LEU A 74 3.96 18.30 -8.35
N GLN A 75 3.04 17.34 -8.16
CA GLN A 75 1.61 17.58 -8.31
C GLN A 75 1.09 18.59 -7.27
N VAL A 76 1.53 18.50 -6.02
CA VAL A 76 1.19 19.48 -4.98
C VAL A 76 1.69 20.87 -5.39
N ALA A 77 2.94 20.99 -5.84
CA ALA A 77 3.52 22.26 -6.28
C ALA A 77 2.81 22.89 -7.50
N GLN A 78 2.29 22.06 -8.42
CA GLN A 78 1.56 22.55 -9.61
C GLN A 78 0.08 22.84 -9.33
N ARG A 79 -0.53 22.19 -8.33
CA ARG A 79 -1.95 22.36 -7.98
C ARG A 79 -2.21 23.60 -7.13
N PHE A 80 -1.25 24.02 -6.31
CA PHE A 80 -1.46 25.07 -5.33
C PHE A 80 -0.49 26.24 -5.50
N SER A 81 -0.98 27.48 -5.34
CA SER A 81 -0.19 28.70 -5.49
C SER A 81 -0.42 29.68 -4.34
N CYS A 82 0.67 30.29 -3.86
CA CYS A 82 0.66 31.24 -2.75
C CYS A 82 0.22 32.66 -3.11
N GLY A 83 -0.10 32.93 -4.38
CA GLY A 83 -0.53 34.25 -4.84
C GLY A 83 -2.04 34.52 -4.70
N GLY A 84 -2.79 33.59 -4.13
CA GLY A 84 -4.25 33.67 -4.02
C GLY A 84 -4.77 34.45 -2.81
N SER A 85 -6.08 34.63 -2.78
CA SER A 85 -6.87 35.07 -1.63
C SER A 85 -8.08 34.14 -1.47
N CYS A 86 -8.82 34.22 -0.35
CA CYS A 86 -10.02 33.39 -0.14
C CYS A 86 -11.08 33.48 -1.25
N GLY A 87 -11.06 34.53 -2.10
CA GLY A 87 -11.96 34.66 -3.25
C GLY A 87 -11.48 33.98 -4.54
N THR A 88 -10.21 33.57 -4.59
CA THR A 88 -9.61 32.92 -5.78
C THR A 88 -9.54 31.41 -5.62
N VAL A 89 -9.34 30.93 -4.38
CA VAL A 89 -9.32 29.50 -4.07
C VAL A 89 -10.70 28.86 -4.28
N ARG A 90 -10.73 27.64 -4.80
CA ARG A 90 -11.99 26.92 -5.12
C ARG A 90 -12.24 25.70 -4.25
N SER A 91 -11.28 25.33 -3.42
CA SER A 91 -11.35 24.16 -2.56
C SER A 91 -10.83 24.47 -1.17
N CYS A 92 -11.34 23.74 -0.17
CA CYS A 92 -10.86 23.84 1.20
C CYS A 92 -9.38 23.42 1.30
N GLU A 93 -8.95 22.44 0.51
CA GLU A 93 -7.56 21.99 0.45
C GLU A 93 -6.60 23.11 -0.01
N GLU A 94 -6.97 23.83 -1.07
CA GLU A 94 -6.22 25.00 -1.54
C GLU A 94 -6.24 26.15 -0.54
N ALA A 95 -7.36 26.36 0.18
CA ALA A 95 -7.44 27.36 1.24
C ALA A 95 -6.52 27.03 2.43
N VAL A 96 -6.46 25.77 2.84
CA VAL A 96 -5.55 25.31 3.90
C VAL A 96 -4.10 25.44 3.45
N TYR A 97 -3.78 25.09 2.21
CA TYR A 97 -2.45 25.31 1.64
C TYR A 97 -2.06 26.79 1.67
N LEU A 98 -2.96 27.68 1.23
CA LEU A 98 -2.72 29.12 1.25
C LEU A 98 -2.56 29.66 2.67
N TRP A 99 -3.33 29.16 3.63
CA TRP A 99 -3.23 29.58 5.01
C TRP A 99 -1.92 29.11 5.65
N CYS A 100 -1.64 27.81 5.56
CA CYS A 100 -0.52 27.23 6.28
C CYS A 100 0.80 27.28 5.52
N VAL A 101 0.86 26.73 4.30
CA VAL A 101 2.12 26.63 3.54
C VAL A 101 2.57 28.01 3.09
N CYS A 102 1.63 28.84 2.66
CA CYS A 102 1.92 30.18 2.17
C CYS A 102 1.90 31.26 3.27
N GLY A 103 1.41 30.94 4.46
CA GLY A 103 1.37 31.86 5.60
C GLY A 103 0.36 33.01 5.46
N TYR A 104 -0.72 32.84 4.68
CA TYR A 104 -1.75 33.86 4.53
C TYR A 104 -2.62 33.97 5.79
N ALA A 105 -2.14 34.72 6.79
CA ALA A 105 -2.77 34.85 8.10
C ALA A 105 -4.23 35.36 8.08
N ARG A 106 -4.62 36.09 7.02
CA ARG A 106 -6.01 36.56 6.84
C ARG A 106 -6.98 35.47 6.38
N ALA A 107 -6.53 34.22 6.18
CA ALA A 107 -7.42 33.13 5.82
C ALA A 107 -8.41 32.80 6.95
N ASP A 108 -7.94 32.83 8.19
CA ASP A 108 -8.70 32.64 9.43
C ASP A 108 -8.68 33.97 10.19
N GLY A 109 -9.59 34.87 9.82
CA GLY A 109 -9.60 36.26 10.30
C GLY A 109 -10.24 36.41 11.69
N ASP A 110 -11.11 35.47 12.05
CA ASP A 110 -11.87 35.40 13.30
C ASP A 110 -11.24 34.43 14.31
N GLY A 111 -10.30 33.58 13.88
CA GLY A 111 -9.47 32.75 14.76
C GLY A 111 -10.21 31.50 15.24
N ASP A 112 -11.19 31.03 14.48
CA ASP A 112 -11.98 29.85 14.82
C ASP A 112 -11.31 28.54 14.38
N GLY A 113 -10.22 28.65 13.61
CA GLY A 113 -9.43 27.53 13.09
C GLY A 113 -9.91 27.00 11.74
N VAL A 114 -10.88 27.64 11.08
CA VAL A 114 -11.32 27.29 9.72
C VAL A 114 -10.92 28.38 8.71
N PRO A 115 -9.95 28.10 7.82
CA PRO A 115 -9.56 29.08 6.82
C PRO A 115 -10.61 29.20 5.71
N CYS A 116 -10.86 30.43 5.26
CA CYS A 116 -11.72 30.74 4.12
C CYS A 116 -13.06 29.98 4.14
N GLU A 117 -13.95 30.31 5.08
CA GLU A 117 -15.25 29.66 5.32
C GLU A 117 -16.10 29.43 4.05
N LYS A 118 -15.95 30.26 3.02
CA LYS A 118 -16.64 30.07 1.72
C LYS A 118 -16.39 28.71 1.08
N VAL A 119 -15.20 28.12 1.28
CA VAL A 119 -14.81 26.82 0.70
C VAL A 119 -14.68 25.71 1.74
N CYS A 120 -14.33 26.04 2.98
CA CYS A 120 -14.24 25.06 4.07
C CYS A 120 -15.55 24.87 4.84
N GLY A 121 -16.50 25.80 4.72
CA GLY A 121 -17.74 25.87 5.49
C GLY A 121 -17.52 26.49 6.88
N ASP A 122 -18.55 26.47 7.71
CA ASP A 122 -18.52 27.03 9.07
C ASP A 122 -17.67 26.19 10.04
N SER A 123 -17.35 26.71 11.23
CA SER A 123 -16.61 26.04 12.33
C SER A 123 -17.37 24.91 13.06
N THR A 124 -18.03 24.06 12.28
CA THR A 124 -18.53 22.78 12.80
C THR A 124 -17.38 21.82 13.11
N GLN A 125 -17.60 20.90 14.05
CA GLN A 125 -16.59 19.90 14.43
C GLN A 125 -16.09 19.06 13.24
N ARG A 126 -16.96 18.78 12.26
CA ARG A 126 -16.61 18.04 11.04
C ARG A 126 -15.66 18.83 10.14
N ASN A 127 -15.91 20.11 9.94
CA ASN A 127 -15.08 20.95 9.08
C ASN A 127 -13.72 21.22 9.74
N LEU A 128 -13.70 21.47 11.06
CA LEU A 128 -12.47 21.59 11.84
C LEU A 128 -11.62 20.30 11.80
N GLN A 129 -12.26 19.13 11.82
CA GLN A 129 -11.55 17.88 11.66
C GLN A 129 -10.95 17.75 10.25
N LYS A 130 -11.74 18.07 9.21
CA LYS A 130 -11.26 18.09 7.83
C LYS A 130 -10.08 19.06 7.62
N VAL A 131 -10.15 20.26 8.20
CA VAL A 131 -9.05 21.24 8.13
C VAL A 131 -7.80 20.68 8.78
N ARG A 132 -7.89 20.09 9.97
CA ARG A 132 -6.75 19.45 10.64
C ARG A 132 -6.15 18.31 9.82
N GLU A 133 -6.97 17.46 9.22
CA GLU A 133 -6.51 16.39 8.33
C GLU A 133 -5.72 16.94 7.13
N LEU A 134 -6.18 18.06 6.55
CA LEU A 134 -5.47 18.73 5.46
C LEU A 134 -4.16 19.38 5.93
N MET A 135 -4.15 19.96 7.13
CA MET A 135 -2.92 20.51 7.73
C MET A 135 -1.88 19.41 7.95
N ASP A 136 -2.28 18.25 8.50
CA ASP A 136 -1.41 17.10 8.67
C ASP A 136 -0.84 16.61 7.33
N GLN A 137 -1.65 16.60 6.26
CA GLN A 137 -1.19 16.23 4.91
C GLN A 137 -0.11 17.17 4.37
N PHE A 138 -0.24 18.47 4.61
CA PHE A 138 0.75 19.47 4.19
C PHE A 138 1.94 19.60 5.14
N GLY A 139 2.00 18.82 6.23
CA GLY A 139 3.08 18.89 7.22
C GLY A 139 3.00 20.14 8.11
N CYS A 140 1.82 20.73 8.18
CA CYS A 140 1.49 21.90 8.95
C CYS A 140 0.91 21.49 10.30
N ARG A 141 1.54 21.86 11.42
CA ARG A 141 1.08 21.49 12.75
C ARG A 141 1.04 22.69 13.70
#